data_AF-A0A1D6H2U7-F1
#
_entry.id   AF-A0A1D6H2U7-F1
#
_cell.length_a   1.000
_cell.length_b   1.000
_cell.length_c   1.000
_cell.angle_alpha   90.00
_cell.angle_beta   90.00
_cell.angle_gamma   90.00
#
_symmetry.space_group_name_H-M   'P 1'
#
loop_
_entity.id
_entity.type
_entity.pdbx_description
1 polymer ?
#
loop_
_entity_poly.entity_id
_entity_poly.type
_entity_poly.pdbx_seq_one_letter_code
_entity_poly.pdbx_strand_id
1 'polypeptide(L)'
;MMPDIFATGDVDLKKLLNAEDRELISQIKSILGPFILRRLKSNVKFVVMGTEQSEAYKNAINEYRAACQARSAKSSDGISNNIAGLIPKRQISNYFTQFRKIANHPLVIRCIYGDKDVDRIARLLYPKGAFGFECSLERAIQELKNYSDFNIHQLLLSYGDVGTKGALKDEHVFASAKCQVYFFLQHLFLYVLLFYL
;
A
#
# COMPACT_ATOMS: atom_id res chain seq x y z
N MET A 1 23.70 -14.29 -3.52
CA MET A 1 24.69 -13.67 -4.43
C MET A 1 25.08 -14.70 -5.48
N MET A 2 25.45 -14.29 -6.70
CA MET A 2 25.73 -15.18 -7.85
C MET A 2 27.00 -16.02 -7.58
N PRO A 3 26.87 -17.30 -7.19
CA PRO A 3 28.01 -18.08 -6.70
C PRO A 3 29.02 -18.40 -7.81
N ASP A 4 28.56 -18.60 -9.04
CA ASP A 4 29.41 -19.02 -10.16
C ASP A 4 30.33 -17.90 -10.67
N ILE A 5 29.97 -16.63 -10.47
CA ILE A 5 30.77 -15.46 -10.87
C ILE A 5 31.84 -15.13 -9.82
N PHE A 6 31.56 -15.43 -8.55
CA PHE A 6 32.42 -15.11 -7.42
C PHE A 6 33.08 -16.37 -6.80
N ALA A 7 33.14 -17.48 -7.54
CA ALA A 7 33.74 -18.76 -7.11
C ALA A 7 35.28 -18.73 -7.01
N THR A 8 35.90 -17.55 -7.08
CA THR A 8 37.34 -17.35 -6.92
C THR A 8 37.68 -17.25 -5.43
N GLY A 9 37.66 -18.39 -4.74
CA GLY A 9 37.86 -18.49 -3.29
C GLY A 9 39.22 -18.02 -2.75
N ASP A 10 40.15 -17.60 -3.62
CA ASP A 10 41.56 -17.34 -3.26
C ASP A 10 42.06 -15.94 -3.69
N VAL A 11 41.19 -15.07 -4.18
CA VAL A 11 41.58 -13.70 -4.54
C VAL A 11 41.42 -12.79 -3.33
N ASP A 12 42.54 -12.39 -2.73
CA ASP A 12 42.57 -11.41 -1.65
C ASP A 12 42.26 -10.01 -2.20
N LEU A 13 40.97 -9.71 -2.34
CA LEU A 13 40.44 -8.43 -2.80
C LEU A 13 41.02 -7.25 -2.02
N LYS A 14 41.42 -7.41 -0.75
CA LYS A 14 42.02 -6.32 0.03
C LYS A 14 43.38 -5.87 -0.51
N LYS A 15 44.14 -6.76 -1.15
CA LYS A 15 45.43 -6.43 -1.78
C LYS A 15 45.27 -5.77 -3.15
N LEU A 16 44.15 -6.02 -3.83
CA LEU A 16 43.86 -5.43 -5.13
C LEU A 16 43.14 -4.08 -5.01
N LEU A 17 42.33 -3.90 -3.98
CA LEU A 17 41.54 -2.68 -3.75
C LEU A 17 42.39 -1.58 -3.11
N ASN A 18 43.23 -0.93 -3.91
CA ASN A 18 43.92 0.29 -3.50
C ASN A 18 42.94 1.48 -3.51
N ALA A 19 42.68 2.07 -2.33
CA ALA A 19 41.71 3.16 -2.16
C ALA A 19 42.14 4.49 -2.83
N GLU A 20 43.39 4.58 -3.28
CA GLU A 20 43.96 5.74 -3.95
C GLU A 20 43.84 5.64 -5.49
N ASP A 21 43.64 4.43 -6.03
CA ASP A 21 43.52 4.19 -7.46
C ASP A 21 42.10 4.52 -7.96
N ARG A 22 41.97 5.72 -8.55
CA ARG A 22 40.69 6.24 -9.04
C ARG A 22 40.15 5.46 -10.24
N GLU A 23 41.00 4.87 -11.07
CA GLU A 23 40.59 4.12 -12.26
C GLU A 23 40.00 2.77 -11.85
N LEU A 24 40.69 2.06 -10.96
CA LEU A 24 40.20 0.82 -10.37
C LEU A 24 38.85 1.03 -9.64
N ILE A 25 38.74 2.10 -8.87
CA ILE A 25 37.48 2.47 -8.19
C ILE A 25 36.35 2.73 -9.20
N SER A 26 36.63 3.38 -10.32
CA SER A 26 35.65 3.62 -11.38
C SER A 26 35.18 2.33 -12.03
N GLN A 27 36.11 1.42 -12.37
CA GLN A 27 35.81 0.11 -12.94
C GLN A 27 34.94 -0.73 -12.01
N ILE A 28 35.27 -0.76 -10.71
CA ILE A 28 34.48 -1.48 -9.71
C ILE A 28 33.08 -0.88 -9.57
N LYS A 29 32.96 0.46 -9.54
CA LYS A 29 31.65 1.13 -9.52
C LYS A 29 30.81 0.79 -10.74
N SER A 30 31.42 0.69 -11.93
CA SER A 30 30.75 0.27 -13.16
C SER A 30 30.28 -1.18 -13.09
N ILE A 31 31.14 -2.10 -12.63
CA ILE A 31 30.82 -3.53 -12.48
C ILE A 31 29.71 -3.75 -11.44
N LEU A 32 29.78 -3.08 -10.29
CA LEU A 32 28.81 -3.24 -9.20
C LEU A 32 27.51 -2.47 -9.42
N GLY A 33 27.54 -1.39 -10.21
CA GLY A 33 26.40 -0.51 -10.49
C GLY A 33 25.09 -1.23 -10.84
N PRO A 34 25.06 -2.18 -11.78
CA PRO A 34 23.84 -2.91 -12.14
C PRO A 34 23.35 -3.90 -11.06
N PHE A 35 24.23 -4.34 -10.16
CA PHE A 35 23.88 -5.31 -9.11
C PHE A 35 23.53 -4.66 -7.76
N ILE A 36 23.91 -3.41 -7.56
CA ILE A 36 23.68 -2.67 -6.31
C ILE A 36 22.79 -1.46 -6.58
N LEU A 37 21.51 -1.59 -6.24
CA LEU A 37 20.61 -0.44 -6.21
C LEU A 37 20.85 0.39 -4.94
N ARG A 38 21.61 1.49 -5.04
CA ARG A 38 21.85 2.44 -3.95
C ARG A 38 21.37 3.84 -4.32
N ARG A 39 20.61 4.49 -3.44
CA ARG A 39 20.21 5.89 -3.56
C ARG A 39 20.63 6.69 -2.33
N LEU A 40 21.06 7.93 -2.54
CA LEU A 40 21.31 8.87 -1.43
C LEU A 40 19.97 9.29 -0.82
N LYS A 41 19.91 9.43 0.51
CA LYS A 41 18.69 9.86 1.21
C LYS A 41 18.25 11.28 0.79
N SER A 42 19.20 12.16 0.45
CA SER A 42 18.94 13.46 -0.16
C SER A 42 18.19 13.36 -1.50
N ASN A 43 18.35 12.26 -2.22
CA ASN A 43 17.75 12.04 -3.55
C ASN A 43 16.44 11.24 -3.47
N VAL A 44 15.95 10.96 -2.25
CA VAL A 44 14.64 10.34 -2.01
C VAL A 44 13.65 11.46 -1.73
N LYS A 45 12.78 11.74 -2.69
CA LYS A 45 11.66 12.67 -2.47
C LYS A 45 10.67 12.02 -1.49
N PHE A 46 10.40 12.70 -0.39
CA PHE A 46 9.31 12.32 0.50
C PHE A 46 7.99 12.76 -0.12
N VAL A 47 7.05 11.83 -0.20
CA VAL A 47 5.69 12.11 -0.68
C VAL A 47 4.84 12.44 0.53
N VAL A 48 4.34 13.68 0.58
CA VAL A 48 3.36 14.11 1.59
C VAL A 48 1.99 13.60 1.17
N MET A 49 1.23 13.01 2.11
CA MET A 49 -0.12 12.53 1.81
C MET A 49 -1.03 13.69 1.40
N GLY A 50 -1.92 13.42 0.44
CA GLY A 50 -3.01 14.35 0.11
C GLY A 50 -3.98 14.53 1.26
N THR A 51 -4.87 15.52 1.17
CA THR A 51 -5.84 15.85 2.23
C THR A 51 -6.73 14.66 2.60
N GLU A 52 -7.41 14.07 1.62
CA GLU A 52 -8.31 12.91 1.82
C GLU A 52 -7.55 11.69 2.37
N GLN A 53 -6.39 11.38 1.80
CA GLN A 53 -5.53 10.29 2.28
C GLN A 53 -5.07 10.52 3.72
N SER A 54 -4.71 11.76 4.07
CA SER A 54 -4.32 12.12 5.42
C SER A 54 -5.49 12.03 6.41
N GLU A 55 -6.71 12.36 6.00
CA GLU A 55 -7.90 12.24 6.84
C GLU A 55 -8.23 10.77 7.12
N ALA A 56 -8.24 9.92 6.09
CA ALA A 56 -8.41 8.48 6.25
C ALA A 56 -7.35 7.88 7.20
N TYR A 57 -6.09 8.33 7.07
CA TYR A 57 -5.00 7.90 7.95
C TYR A 57 -5.20 8.35 9.41
N LYS A 58 -5.63 9.60 9.63
CA LYS A 58 -5.95 10.12 10.98
C LYS A 58 -7.12 9.38 11.61
N ASN A 59 -8.16 9.08 10.84
CA ASN A 59 -9.33 8.34 11.30
C ASN A 59 -8.95 6.93 11.77
N ALA A 60 -8.12 6.21 11.00
CA ALA A 60 -7.62 4.89 11.40
C ALA A 60 -6.76 4.92 12.68
N ILE A 61 -5.96 5.98 12.86
CA ILE A 61 -5.20 6.18 14.11
C ILE A 61 -6.14 6.43 15.29
N ASN A 62 -7.18 7.22 15.10
CA ASN A 62 -8.15 7.52 16.15
C ASN A 62 -8.94 6.26 16.54
N GLU A 63 -9.30 5.41 15.58
CA GLU A 63 -9.91 4.11 15.85
C GLU A 63 -9.00 3.20 16.69
N TYR A 64 -7.71 3.12 16.34
CA TYR A 64 -6.73 2.38 17.14
C TYR A 64 -6.64 2.92 18.58
N ARG A 65 -6.57 4.25 18.75
CA ARG A 65 -6.54 4.89 20.07
C ARG A 65 -7.80 4.60 20.88
N ALA A 66 -8.97 4.70 20.25
CA ALA A 66 -10.25 4.38 20.89
C ALA A 66 -10.31 2.91 21.32
N ALA A 67 -9.81 1.98 20.48
CA ALA A 67 -9.74 0.56 20.82
C ALA A 67 -8.78 0.28 21.99
N CYS A 68 -7.65 0.97 22.08
CA CYS A 68 -6.75 0.92 23.24
C CYS A 68 -7.46 1.40 24.51
N GLN A 69 -8.10 2.57 24.44
CA GLN A 69 -8.76 3.21 25.59
C GLN A 69 -9.96 2.40 26.10
N ALA A 70 -10.76 1.83 25.19
CA ALA A 70 -11.90 0.98 25.55
C ALA A 70 -11.46 -0.31 26.25
N ARG A 71 -10.26 -0.83 25.96
CA ARG A 71 -9.69 -1.98 26.68
C ARG A 71 -9.09 -1.59 28.02
N SER A 72 -8.38 -0.45 28.11
CA SER A 72 -7.86 0.03 29.39
C SER A 72 -8.97 0.31 30.41
N ALA A 73 -10.12 0.83 29.95
CA ALA A 73 -11.29 1.06 30.79
C ALA A 73 -11.94 -0.24 31.30
N LYS A 74 -11.77 -1.36 30.60
CA LYS A 74 -12.28 -2.69 31.03
C LYS A 74 -11.32 -3.44 31.94
N SER A 75 -10.03 -3.07 31.96
CA SER A 75 -8.98 -3.74 32.74
C SER A 75 -8.66 -3.05 34.08
N SER A 76 -9.50 -2.11 34.53
CA SER A 76 -9.28 -1.32 35.75
C SER A 76 -9.35 -2.09 37.07
N ASP A 77 -9.63 -3.40 37.06
CA ASP A 77 -9.59 -4.26 38.26
C ASP A 77 -8.18 -4.77 38.63
N GLY A 78 -7.14 -4.44 37.88
CA GLY A 78 -5.78 -4.94 38.18
C GLY A 78 -4.68 -4.03 37.67
N ILE A 79 -4.12 -3.22 38.58
CA ILE A 79 -2.99 -2.33 38.33
C ILE A 79 -1.75 -3.14 37.90
N SER A 80 -1.37 -3.05 36.63
CA SER A 80 0.05 -3.09 36.22
C SER A 80 0.24 -2.21 35.00
N ASN A 81 1.21 -1.29 35.06
CA ASN A 81 1.54 -0.29 34.04
C ASN A 81 2.15 -0.87 32.75
N ASN A 82 1.80 -2.11 32.38
CA ASN A 82 2.27 -2.77 31.17
C ASN A 82 1.42 -2.35 29.98
N ILE A 83 1.81 -1.27 29.31
CA ILE A 83 1.27 -0.83 28.00
C ILE A 83 1.30 -1.99 26.98
N ALA A 84 2.28 -2.89 27.12
CA ALA A 84 2.45 -4.08 26.28
C ALA A 84 1.32 -5.13 26.39
N GLY A 85 0.40 -5.01 27.36
CA GLY A 85 -0.70 -5.96 27.58
C GLY A 85 -2.08 -5.48 27.13
N LEU A 86 -2.24 -4.21 26.73
CA LEU A 86 -3.56 -3.61 26.45
C LEU A 86 -4.24 -4.17 25.21
N ILE A 87 -3.46 -4.47 24.16
CA ILE A 87 -3.95 -5.02 22.91
C ILE A 87 -3.11 -6.25 22.53
N PRO A 88 -3.74 -7.36 22.10
CA PRO A 88 -3.01 -8.51 21.58
C PRO A 88 -2.08 -8.12 20.42
N LYS A 89 -0.84 -8.63 20.40
CA LYS A 89 0.17 -8.34 19.36
C LYS A 89 -0.36 -8.48 17.93
N ARG A 90 -1.24 -9.47 17.68
CA ARG A 90 -1.89 -9.69 16.38
C ARG A 90 -2.76 -8.50 15.96
N GLN A 91 -3.53 -7.92 16.88
CA GLN A 91 -4.36 -6.75 16.57
C GLN A 91 -3.51 -5.51 16.29
N ILE A 92 -2.43 -5.31 17.06
CA ILE A 92 -1.47 -4.22 16.79
C ILE A 92 -0.90 -4.35 15.36
N SER A 93 -0.47 -5.57 14.98
CA SER A 93 0.03 -5.85 13.63
C SER A 93 -1.01 -5.56 12.54
N ASN A 94 -2.29 -5.88 12.79
CA ASN A 94 -3.38 -5.59 11.86
C ASN A 94 -3.55 -4.07 11.65
N TYR A 95 -3.53 -3.27 12.72
CA TYR A 95 -3.61 -1.80 12.61
C TYR A 95 -2.43 -1.24 11.82
N PHE A 96 -1.20 -1.66 12.10
CA PHE A 96 -0.03 -1.22 11.32
C PHE A 96 -0.11 -1.63 9.85
N THR A 97 -0.70 -2.79 9.56
CA THR A 97 -0.96 -3.22 8.18
C THR A 97 -1.98 -2.29 7.51
N GLN A 98 -3.05 -1.90 8.20
CA GLN A 98 -4.02 -0.93 7.68
C GLN A 98 -3.38 0.45 7.45
N PHE A 99 -2.56 0.94 8.39
CA PHE A 99 -1.84 2.20 8.22
C PHE A 99 -0.94 2.18 6.97
N ARG A 100 -0.23 1.08 6.73
CA ARG A 100 0.59 0.91 5.52
C ARG A 100 -0.26 0.88 4.24
N LYS A 101 -1.43 0.22 4.27
CA LYS A 101 -2.37 0.21 3.14
C LYS A 101 -2.81 1.63 2.80
N ILE A 102 -3.31 2.38 3.78
CA ILE A 102 -3.77 3.78 3.60
C ILE A 102 -2.64 4.67 3.09
N ALA A 103 -1.45 4.54 3.68
CA ALA A 103 -0.27 5.31 3.29
C ALA A 103 0.20 5.02 1.85
N ASN A 104 -0.12 3.84 1.32
CA ASN A 104 0.13 3.52 -0.09
C ASN A 104 -1.01 4.03 -0.97
N HIS A 105 -2.26 3.74 -0.61
CA HIS A 105 -3.44 4.17 -1.37
C HIS A 105 -4.73 4.07 -0.53
N PRO A 106 -5.61 5.09 -0.54
CA PRO A 106 -6.87 5.05 0.20
C PRO A 106 -7.80 3.91 -0.26
N LEU A 107 -7.94 3.69 -1.58
CA LEU A 107 -8.77 2.61 -2.15
C LEU A 107 -8.43 1.16 -1.75
N VAL A 108 -7.28 0.93 -1.11
CA VAL A 108 -6.90 -0.42 -0.62
C VAL A 108 -7.66 -0.78 0.66
N ILE A 109 -8.28 0.21 1.30
CA ILE A 109 -9.24 0.00 2.38
C ILE A 109 -10.63 0.45 1.94
N ARG A 110 -11.64 0.20 2.77
CA ARG A 110 -13.00 0.65 2.53
C ARG A 110 -13.21 2.01 3.20
N CYS A 111 -13.27 3.07 2.40
CA CYS A 111 -13.47 4.45 2.84
C CYS A 111 -14.63 5.13 2.11
N ILE A 112 -14.79 4.85 0.82
CA ILE A 112 -15.77 5.51 -0.04
C ILE A 112 -17.11 4.78 0.03
N TYR A 113 -17.10 3.43 -0.04
CA TYR A 113 -18.34 2.67 0.00
C TYR A 113 -18.81 2.44 1.44
N GLY A 114 -19.85 3.19 1.82
CA GLY A 114 -20.54 3.00 3.10
C GLY A 114 -21.34 1.69 3.15
N ASP A 115 -21.80 1.31 4.34
CA ASP A 115 -22.57 0.08 4.52
C ASP A 115 -23.88 0.05 3.70
N LYS A 116 -24.50 1.21 3.49
CA LYS A 116 -25.69 1.35 2.63
C LYS A 116 -25.37 1.12 1.16
N ASP A 117 -24.21 1.60 0.70
CA ASP A 117 -23.76 1.37 -0.67
C ASP A 117 -23.42 -0.09 -0.92
N VAL A 118 -22.78 -0.74 0.06
CA VAL A 118 -22.48 -2.18 0.02
C VAL A 118 -23.77 -3.00 -0.11
N ASP A 119 -24.80 -2.71 0.67
CA ASP A 119 -26.09 -3.42 0.56
C ASP A 119 -26.73 -3.23 -0.82
N ARG A 120 -26.73 -1.99 -1.33
CA ARG A 120 -27.23 -1.67 -2.68
C ARG A 120 -26.46 -2.41 -3.77
N ILE A 121 -25.13 -2.43 -3.68
CA ILE A 121 -24.25 -3.10 -4.65
C ILE A 121 -24.44 -4.62 -4.58
N ALA A 122 -24.55 -5.19 -3.38
CA ALA A 122 -24.81 -6.61 -3.20
C ALA A 122 -26.12 -7.03 -3.89
N ARG A 123 -27.21 -6.26 -3.71
CA ARG A 123 -28.50 -6.53 -4.37
C ARG A 123 -28.44 -6.42 -5.89
N LEU A 124 -27.59 -5.54 -6.41
CA LEU A 124 -27.39 -5.39 -7.86
C LEU A 124 -26.60 -6.57 -8.45
N LEU A 125 -25.58 -7.04 -7.73
CA LEU A 125 -24.64 -8.06 -8.20
C LEU A 125 -25.12 -9.50 -7.96
N TYR A 126 -25.93 -9.70 -6.92
CA TYR A 126 -26.50 -11.00 -6.57
C TYR A 126 -27.24 -11.69 -7.72
N PRO A 127 -28.22 -11.05 -8.40
CA PRO A 127 -28.92 -11.70 -9.52
C PRO A 127 -28.02 -11.96 -10.72
N LYS A 128 -26.88 -11.25 -10.84
CA LYS A 128 -25.90 -11.45 -11.91
C LYS A 128 -24.94 -12.61 -11.64
N GLY A 129 -25.07 -13.28 -10.49
CA GLY A 129 -24.27 -14.46 -10.15
C GLY A 129 -22.84 -14.15 -9.71
N ALA A 130 -22.53 -12.91 -9.31
CA ALA A 130 -21.16 -12.50 -8.93
C ALA A 130 -20.56 -13.30 -7.76
N PHE A 131 -21.41 -13.89 -6.91
CA PHE A 131 -21.03 -14.71 -5.75
C PHE A 131 -21.44 -16.19 -5.91
N GLY A 132 -21.83 -16.60 -7.13
CA GLY A 132 -22.49 -17.88 -7.38
C GLY A 132 -23.97 -17.87 -6.99
N PHE A 133 -24.72 -18.83 -7.52
CA PHE A 133 -26.18 -18.94 -7.29
C PHE A 133 -26.55 -19.66 -5.98
N GLU A 134 -25.58 -20.29 -5.33
CA GLU A 134 -25.77 -21.02 -4.05
C GLU A 134 -25.58 -20.12 -2.82
N CYS A 135 -25.00 -18.93 -3.00
CA CYS A 135 -24.77 -17.98 -1.92
C CYS A 135 -26.07 -17.27 -1.55
N SER A 136 -26.34 -17.00 -0.28
CA SER A 136 -27.45 -16.15 0.14
C SER A 136 -27.10 -14.66 0.02
N LEU A 137 -28.10 -13.80 -0.17
CA LEU A 137 -27.88 -12.35 -0.27
C LEU A 137 -27.18 -11.79 0.98
N GLU A 138 -27.56 -12.29 2.17
CA GLU A 138 -26.94 -11.89 3.44
C GLU A 138 -25.46 -12.25 3.49
N ARG A 139 -25.10 -13.43 2.98
CA ARG A 139 -23.71 -13.87 2.92
C ARG A 139 -22.90 -13.06 1.92
N ALA A 140 -23.49 -12.72 0.77
CA ALA A 140 -22.87 -11.82 -0.20
C ALA A 140 -22.60 -10.43 0.42
N ILE A 141 -23.56 -9.85 1.15
CA ILE A 141 -23.37 -8.56 1.84
C ILE A 141 -22.23 -8.65 2.86
N GLN A 142 -22.16 -9.72 3.66
CA GLN A 142 -21.08 -9.94 4.61
C GLN A 142 -19.72 -10.02 3.92
N GLU A 143 -19.65 -10.69 2.76
CA GLU A 143 -18.41 -10.82 2.00
C GLU A 143 -17.97 -9.46 1.43
N LEU A 144 -18.88 -8.69 0.82
CA LEU A 144 -18.56 -7.34 0.34
C LEU A 144 -18.04 -6.40 1.44
N LYS A 145 -18.50 -6.55 2.69
CA LYS A 145 -18.00 -5.72 3.80
C LYS A 145 -16.51 -5.91 4.08
N ASN A 146 -15.95 -7.06 3.69
CA ASN A 146 -14.53 -7.37 3.84
C ASN A 146 -13.69 -6.86 2.66
N TYR A 147 -14.32 -6.40 1.58
CA TYR A 147 -13.63 -5.96 0.37
C TYR A 147 -13.15 -4.52 0.52
N SER A 148 -12.06 -4.20 -0.19
CA SER A 148 -11.60 -2.82 -0.36
C SER A 148 -12.44 -2.07 -1.39
N ASP A 149 -12.38 -0.74 -1.38
CA ASP A 149 -13.08 0.04 -2.40
C ASP A 149 -12.64 -0.34 -3.82
N PHE A 150 -11.35 -0.63 -4.00
CA PHE A 150 -10.82 -1.13 -5.27
C PHE A 150 -11.45 -2.46 -5.69
N ASN A 151 -11.58 -3.43 -4.78
CA ASN A 151 -12.17 -4.73 -5.10
C ASN A 151 -13.66 -4.62 -5.44
N ILE A 152 -14.39 -3.77 -4.70
CA ILE A 152 -15.81 -3.50 -4.97
C ILE A 152 -15.96 -2.86 -6.36
N HIS A 153 -15.11 -1.89 -6.67
CA HIS A 153 -15.08 -1.25 -7.98
C HIS A 153 -14.77 -2.24 -9.11
N GLN A 154 -13.77 -3.11 -8.93
CA GLN A 154 -13.44 -4.14 -9.91
C GLN A 154 -14.61 -5.10 -10.16
N LEU A 155 -15.35 -5.47 -9.10
CA LEU A 155 -16.54 -6.31 -9.21
C LEU A 155 -17.68 -5.60 -9.95
N LEU A 156 -17.85 -4.30 -9.72
CA LEU A 156 -18.77 -3.46 -10.48
C LEU A 156 -18.37 -3.35 -11.95
N LEU A 157 -17.08 -3.37 -12.29
CA LEU A 157 -16.64 -3.39 -13.68
C LEU A 157 -16.87 -4.74 -14.36
N SER A 158 -16.70 -5.85 -13.64
CA SER A 158 -16.83 -7.19 -14.23
C SER A 158 -18.28 -7.64 -14.40
N TYR A 159 -19.19 -7.23 -13.51
CA TYR A 159 -20.59 -7.65 -13.53
C TYR A 159 -21.57 -6.47 -13.72
N GLY A 160 -21.10 -5.23 -13.59
CA GLY A 160 -21.94 -4.05 -13.82
C GLY A 160 -22.17 -3.77 -15.29
N ASP A 161 -23.27 -3.09 -15.58
CA ASP A 161 -23.50 -2.52 -16.91
C ASP A 161 -22.68 -1.23 -17.09
N VAL A 162 -22.50 -0.82 -18.35
CA VAL A 162 -21.76 0.39 -18.72
C VAL A 162 -22.34 1.59 -17.96
N GLY A 163 -21.52 2.24 -17.13
CA GLY A 163 -21.95 3.39 -16.32
C GLY A 163 -22.72 3.03 -15.04
N THR A 164 -22.46 1.86 -14.44
CA THR A 164 -23.06 1.46 -13.16
C THR A 164 -23.00 2.56 -12.11
N LYS A 165 -24.16 2.91 -11.57
CA LYS A 165 -24.30 3.90 -10.48
C LYS A 165 -23.46 3.47 -9.28
N GLY A 166 -22.31 4.11 -9.08
CA GLY A 166 -21.39 3.83 -7.99
C GLY A 166 -20.00 3.35 -8.41
N ALA A 167 -19.71 3.20 -9.71
CA ALA A 167 -18.33 2.98 -10.14
C ALA A 167 -17.45 4.19 -9.75
N LEU A 168 -16.22 3.91 -9.27
CA LEU A 168 -15.24 4.93 -8.98
C LEU A 168 -14.79 5.61 -10.28
N LYS A 169 -14.57 6.93 -10.20
CA LYS A 169 -13.95 7.74 -11.25
C LYS A 169 -12.43 7.78 -11.07
N ASP A 170 -11.73 8.16 -12.13
CA ASP A 170 -10.27 8.34 -12.15
C ASP A 170 -9.77 9.31 -11.06
N GLU A 171 -10.58 10.31 -10.70
CA GLU A 171 -10.32 11.24 -9.60
C GLU A 171 -9.97 10.52 -8.28
N HIS A 172 -10.62 9.39 -7.99
CA HIS A 172 -10.37 8.61 -6.77
C HIS A 172 -9.06 7.81 -6.84
N VAL A 173 -8.57 7.49 -8.03
CA VAL A 173 -7.24 6.87 -8.21
C VAL A 173 -6.15 7.90 -7.93
N PHE A 174 -6.38 9.14 -8.34
CA PHE A 174 -5.47 10.24 -8.04
C PHE A 174 -5.56 10.76 -6.60
N ALA A 175 -6.42 10.20 -5.74
CA ALA A 175 -6.43 10.53 -4.31
C ALA A 175 -5.15 10.08 -3.57
N SER A 176 -4.38 9.13 -4.12
CA SER A 176 -3.07 8.77 -3.56
C SER A 176 -1.97 9.72 -4.04
N ALA A 177 -1.29 10.37 -3.08
CA ALA A 177 -0.16 11.22 -3.38
C ALA A 177 0.99 10.46 -4.09
N LYS A 178 1.11 9.14 -3.85
CA LYS A 178 2.10 8.33 -4.56
C LYS A 178 1.73 8.15 -6.03
N CYS A 179 0.46 7.86 -6.33
CA CYS A 179 0.00 7.72 -7.71
C CYS A 179 0.13 9.04 -8.48
N GLN A 180 -0.17 10.17 -7.83
CA GLN A 180 0.06 11.49 -8.42
C GLN A 180 1.53 11.68 -8.81
N VAL A 181 2.47 11.41 -7.88
CA VAL A 181 3.90 11.56 -8.16
C VAL A 181 4.36 10.66 -9.31
N TYR A 182 3.90 9.40 -9.36
CA TYR A 182 4.23 8.50 -10.46
C TYR A 182 3.70 9.01 -11.81
N PHE A 183 2.45 9.48 -11.84
CA PHE A 183 1.86 10.04 -13.05
C PHE A 183 2.65 11.25 -13.54
N PHE A 184 2.98 12.20 -12.66
CA PHE A 184 3.80 13.36 -13.00
C PHE A 184 5.20 12.98 -13.48
N LEU A 185 5.85 11.99 -12.86
CA LEU A 185 7.18 11.52 -13.28
C LEU A 185 7.13 10.90 -14.67
N GLN A 186 6.12 10.07 -14.96
CA GLN A 186 5.98 9.41 -16.26
C GLN A 186 5.68 10.43 -17.37
N HIS A 187 4.81 11.41 -17.10
CA HIS A 187 4.48 12.45 -18.06
C HIS A 187 5.66 13.40 -18.32
N LEU A 188 6.45 13.73 -17.30
CA LEU A 188 7.68 14.51 -17.44
C LEU A 188 8.75 13.73 -18.24
N PHE A 189 8.88 12.43 -18.01
CA PHE A 189 9.81 11.58 -18.75
C PHE A 189 9.43 11.49 -20.24
N LEU A 190 8.13 11.34 -20.55
CA LEU A 190 7.63 11.38 -21.93
C LEU A 190 7.84 12.75 -22.57
N TYR A 191 7.58 13.85 -21.86
CA TYR A 191 7.80 15.20 -22.39
C TYR A 191 9.26 15.49 -22.67
N VAL A 192 10.17 15.07 -21.78
CA VAL A 192 11.62 15.21 -22.00
C VAL A 192 12.06 14.34 -23.17
N LEU A 193 11.55 13.12 -23.32
CA LEU A 193 11.88 12.26 -24.47
C LEU A 193 11.35 12.82 -25.80
N LEU A 194 10.13 13.39 -25.81
CA LEU A 194 9.48 13.97 -27.00
C LEU A 194 10.06 15.32 -27.43
N PHE A 195 10.73 16.04 -26.53
CA PHE A 195 11.40 17.32 -26.85
C PHE A 195 12.92 17.18 -27.07
N TYR A 196 13.50 16.02 -26.80
CA TYR A 196 14.94 15.73 -27.01
C TYR A 196 15.21 14.63 -28.04
N LEU A 197 14.19 14.23 -28.82
CA LEU A 197 14.32 13.47 -30.07
C LEU A 197 13.72 14.30 -31.22
#